data_AF-A0A147J448-F1
#
_entry.id   AF-A0A147J448-F1
#
_cell.length_a   1.000
_cell.length_b   1.000
_cell.length_c   1.000
_cell.angle_alpha   90.00
_cell.angle_beta   90.00
_cell.angle_gamma   90.00
#
_symmetry.space_group_name_H-M   'P 1'
#
loop_
_entity.id
_entity.type
_entity.pdbx_description
1 polymer ?
#
loop_
_entity_poly.entity_id
_entity_poly.type
_entity_poly.pdbx_seq_one_letter_code
_entity_poly.pdbx_strand_id
1 'polypeptide(L)'
;MAGFTADGAAMVATPTTAPVIERPGGDSPHIVYDVNWDRAGPVTLGVVTAPGLDVRGGGKHRVALSVDDGAPIMLNLMAGESEASWGRAVIENRRVATTVLPSLAAGRHRLTLWLVDPEVVVEGVTLDPTG
;
A
#
# COMPACT_ATOMS: atom_id res chain seq x y z
N MET A 1 -14.90 4.66 1.53
CA MET A 1 -16.02 4.01 2.25
C MET A 1 -15.87 4.35 3.72
N ALA A 2 -16.85 5.03 4.32
CA ALA A 2 -16.85 5.30 5.77
C ALA A 2 -17.31 4.05 6.55
N GLY A 3 -16.75 3.82 7.73
CA GLY A 3 -17.08 2.72 8.65
C GLY A 3 -16.64 1.32 8.19
N PHE A 4 -15.71 1.22 7.22
CA PHE A 4 -15.35 -0.06 6.60
C PHE A 4 -14.32 -0.89 7.40
N THR A 5 -13.48 -0.24 8.19
CA THR A 5 -12.32 -0.85 8.87
C THR A 5 -12.11 -0.29 10.28
N ALA A 6 -11.12 -0.82 11.00
CA ALA A 6 -10.76 -0.34 12.35
C ALA A 6 -10.42 1.16 12.38
N ASP A 7 -9.86 1.70 11.30
CA ASP A 7 -9.51 3.12 11.16
C ASP A 7 -10.69 3.99 10.70
N GLY A 8 -11.89 3.42 10.56
CA GLY A 8 -13.12 4.15 10.27
C GLY A 8 -13.31 4.55 8.80
N ALA A 9 -12.33 4.33 7.92
CA ALA A 9 -12.48 4.51 6.48
C ALA A 9 -11.55 3.61 5.66
N ALA A 10 -11.96 3.26 4.44
CA ALA A 10 -11.13 2.52 3.49
C ALA A 10 -11.37 2.96 2.04
N MET A 11 -10.42 2.62 1.18
CA MET A 11 -10.41 2.84 -0.25
C MET A 11 -10.45 1.48 -0.96
N VAL A 12 -11.36 1.34 -1.92
CA VAL A 12 -11.58 0.11 -2.69
C VAL A 12 -11.70 0.45 -4.16
N ALA A 13 -11.13 -0.39 -5.01
CA ALA A 13 -11.32 -0.28 -6.45
C ALA A 13 -12.65 -0.92 -6.86
N THR A 14 -13.36 -0.30 -7.80
CA THR A 14 -14.58 -0.88 -8.39
C THR A 14 -14.51 -0.83 -9.92
N PRO A 15 -14.98 -1.88 -10.62
CA PRO A 15 -15.45 -3.15 -10.08
C PRO A 15 -14.30 -4.02 -9.53
N THR A 16 -14.56 -4.82 -8.49
CA THR A 16 -13.55 -5.71 -7.88
C THR A 16 -13.12 -6.86 -8.80
N THR A 17 -13.88 -7.11 -9.87
CA THR A 17 -13.57 -8.08 -10.94
C THR A 17 -12.71 -7.50 -12.06
N ALA A 18 -12.27 -6.24 -11.95
CA ALA A 18 -11.34 -5.65 -12.90
C ALA A 18 -10.06 -6.51 -13.03
N PRO A 19 -9.41 -6.50 -14.20
CA PRO A 19 -8.15 -7.21 -14.37
C PRO A 19 -7.03 -6.61 -13.51
N VAL A 20 -6.05 -7.44 -13.18
CA VAL A 20 -4.82 -7.03 -12.51
C VAL A 20 -4.00 -6.09 -13.41
N ILE A 21 -3.41 -5.06 -12.82
CA ILE A 21 -2.50 -4.12 -13.50
C ILE A 21 -1.05 -4.47 -13.13
N GLU A 22 -0.40 -5.30 -13.94
CA GLU A 22 0.97 -5.78 -13.67
C GLU A 22 2.06 -4.68 -13.79
N ARG A 23 1.74 -3.58 -14.49
CA ARG A 23 2.67 -2.45 -14.72
C ARG A 23 1.95 -1.14 -14.42
N PRO A 24 1.75 -0.78 -13.14
CA PRO A 24 1.13 0.48 -12.77
C PRO A 24 2.00 1.67 -13.21
N GLY A 25 1.37 2.82 -13.41
CA GLY A 25 2.00 4.07 -13.85
C GLY A 25 1.18 4.80 -14.92
N GLY A 26 1.58 6.03 -15.26
CA GLY A 26 0.87 6.86 -16.23
C GLY A 26 -0.60 7.05 -15.84
N ASP A 27 -1.51 6.71 -16.73
CA ASP A 27 -2.95 6.87 -16.55
C ASP A 27 -3.62 5.74 -15.75
N SER A 28 -2.83 4.83 -15.15
CA SER A 28 -3.37 3.77 -14.30
C SER A 28 -4.13 4.37 -13.10
N PRO A 29 -5.23 3.74 -12.62
CA PRO A 29 -5.97 4.24 -11.46
C PRO A 29 -5.07 4.38 -10.22
N HIS A 30 -5.14 5.54 -9.57
CA HIS A 30 -4.29 5.86 -8.43
C HIS A 30 -4.91 6.90 -7.50
N ILE A 31 -4.33 7.01 -6.31
CA ILE A 31 -4.62 8.04 -5.31
C ILE A 31 -3.32 8.78 -5.03
N VAL A 32 -3.42 10.11 -4.94
CA VAL A 32 -2.29 10.99 -4.68
C VAL A 32 -2.43 11.61 -3.29
N TYR A 33 -1.35 11.55 -2.51
CA TYR A 33 -1.21 12.22 -1.22
C TYR A 33 -0.08 13.24 -1.31
N ASP A 34 -0.40 14.52 -1.09
CA ASP A 34 0.61 15.55 -0.93
C ASP A 34 1.06 15.59 0.54
N VAL A 35 2.36 15.42 0.78
CA VAL A 35 2.94 15.38 2.13
C VAL A 35 4.08 16.40 2.25
N ASN A 36 4.23 16.98 3.44
CA ASN A 36 5.43 17.76 3.80
C ASN A 36 6.30 16.90 4.70
N TRP A 37 7.58 16.80 4.37
CA TRP A 37 8.55 16.01 5.11
C TRP A 37 9.65 16.91 5.68
N ASP A 38 9.90 16.81 6.98
CA ASP A 38 10.69 17.83 7.69
C ASP A 38 12.20 17.57 7.65
N ARG A 39 12.62 16.32 7.38
CA ARG A 39 14.02 15.92 7.50
C ARG A 39 14.48 15.05 6.34
N ALA A 40 15.67 15.33 5.82
CA ALA A 40 16.27 14.44 4.84
C ALA A 40 16.78 13.15 5.52
N GLY A 41 16.69 12.02 4.82
CA GLY A 41 17.27 10.75 5.26
C GLY A 41 16.46 9.52 4.85
N PRO A 42 16.91 8.31 5.24
CA PRO A 42 16.20 7.07 4.94
C PRO A 42 14.81 7.05 5.57
N VAL A 43 13.85 6.53 4.83
CA VAL A 43 12.44 6.42 5.26
C VAL A 43 11.88 5.04 4.96
N THR A 44 10.91 4.62 5.76
CA THR A 44 10.08 3.46 5.53
C THR A 44 8.76 3.93 4.95
N LEU A 45 8.49 3.54 3.71
CA LEU A 45 7.24 3.81 3.00
C LEU A 45 6.38 2.55 3.04
N GLY A 46 5.11 2.67 3.38
CA GLY A 46 4.24 1.51 3.53
C GLY A 46 2.79 1.75 3.22
N VAL A 47 2.03 0.67 3.26
CA VAL A 47 0.58 0.65 3.10
C VAL A 47 -0.02 -0.19 4.22
N VAL A 48 -1.16 0.28 4.74
CA VAL A 48 -2.00 -0.46 5.69
C VAL A 48 -3.28 -0.84 4.97
N THR A 49 -3.70 -2.10 5.11
CA THR A 49 -4.90 -2.63 4.45
C THR A 49 -5.69 -3.50 5.41
N ALA A 50 -6.96 -3.73 5.07
CA ALA A 50 -7.74 -4.78 5.72
C ALA A 50 -7.05 -6.15 5.51
N PRO A 51 -7.30 -7.14 6.39
CA PRO A 51 -6.62 -8.43 6.37
C PRO A 51 -7.23 -9.37 5.33
N GLY A 52 -7.34 -8.91 4.08
CA GLY A 52 -7.86 -9.69 2.97
C GLY A 52 -7.01 -10.93 2.66
N LEU A 53 -7.60 -11.81 1.85
CA LEU A 53 -6.96 -12.99 1.30
C LEU A 53 -6.85 -12.84 -0.21
N ASP A 54 -5.93 -13.60 -0.80
CA ASP A 54 -5.88 -13.79 -2.24
C ASP A 54 -7.04 -14.69 -2.70
N VAL A 55 -8.06 -14.08 -3.29
CA VAL A 55 -9.24 -14.76 -3.84
C VAL A 55 -9.05 -15.24 -5.28
N ARG A 56 -7.91 -14.92 -5.90
CA ARG A 56 -7.57 -15.27 -7.28
C ARG A 56 -6.61 -16.47 -7.37
N GLY A 57 -6.01 -16.87 -6.26
CA GLY A 57 -5.16 -18.06 -6.15
C GLY A 57 -3.75 -17.88 -6.74
N GLY A 58 -3.27 -16.64 -6.85
CA GLY A 58 -1.94 -16.28 -7.38
C GLY A 58 -0.81 -16.22 -6.32
N GLY A 59 -1.12 -16.44 -5.05
CA GLY A 59 -0.26 -16.23 -3.89
C GLY A 59 0.10 -14.76 -3.64
N LYS A 60 -0.71 -13.81 -4.12
CA LYS A 60 -0.35 -12.38 -4.16
C LYS A 60 -1.52 -11.50 -3.77
N HIS A 61 -1.20 -10.40 -3.08
CA HIS A 61 -2.14 -9.34 -2.78
C HIS A 61 -1.38 -8.02 -2.79
N ARG A 62 -1.46 -7.27 -3.89
CA ARG A 62 -0.46 -6.23 -4.21
C ARG A 62 -1.04 -4.85 -4.45
N VAL A 63 -0.24 -3.86 -4.08
CA VAL A 63 -0.36 -2.46 -4.50
C VAL A 63 1.02 -1.99 -4.95
N ALA A 64 1.11 -0.80 -5.54
CA ALA A 64 2.39 -0.14 -5.72
C ALA A 64 2.38 1.28 -5.15
N LEU A 65 3.55 1.73 -4.68
CA LEU A 65 3.75 3.09 -4.18
C LEU A 65 4.85 3.78 -4.99
N SER A 66 4.63 5.05 -5.34
CA SER A 66 5.66 5.94 -5.88
C SER A 66 5.86 7.13 -4.95
N VAL A 67 7.06 7.69 -4.99
CA VAL A 67 7.36 9.02 -4.44
C VAL A 67 7.73 9.94 -5.59
N ASP A 68 7.09 11.10 -5.64
CA ASP A 68 7.21 12.09 -6.71
C ASP A 68 7.02 11.43 -8.09
N ASP A 69 7.93 11.68 -9.03
CA ASP A 69 7.94 11.07 -10.37
C ASP A 69 8.72 9.75 -10.42
N GLY A 70 8.99 9.15 -9.25
CA GLY A 70 9.70 7.89 -9.11
C GLY A 70 8.92 6.68 -9.63
N ALA A 71 9.66 5.67 -10.09
CA ALA A 71 9.08 4.42 -10.57
C ALA A 71 8.24 3.74 -9.45
N PRO A 72 7.07 3.17 -9.77
CA PRO A 72 6.26 2.44 -8.80
C PRO A 72 6.99 1.25 -8.19
N ILE A 73 6.99 1.17 -6.86
CA ILE A 73 7.55 0.09 -6.08
C ILE A 73 6.42 -0.85 -5.69
N MET A 74 6.48 -2.08 -6.17
CA MET A 74 5.48 -3.11 -5.89
C MET A 74 5.61 -3.61 -4.44
N LEU A 75 4.50 -3.61 -3.71
CA LEU A 75 4.39 -4.18 -2.37
C LEU A 75 3.41 -5.36 -2.42
N ASN A 76 3.84 -6.53 -1.93
CA ASN A 76 2.97 -7.71 -1.79
C ASN A 76 2.70 -7.97 -0.30
N LEU A 77 1.44 -7.86 0.11
CA LEU A 77 1.02 -7.97 1.51
C LEU A 77 1.03 -9.41 2.04
N MET A 78 1.22 -10.37 1.13
CA MET A 78 1.35 -11.80 1.43
C MET A 78 2.78 -12.31 1.18
N ALA A 79 3.75 -11.41 0.96
CA ALA A 79 5.15 -11.80 0.78
C ALA A 79 5.68 -12.52 2.04
N GLY A 80 6.14 -13.76 1.87
CA GLY A 80 6.70 -14.55 2.98
C GLY A 80 5.67 -14.94 4.03
N GLU A 81 4.39 -15.02 3.67
CA GLU A 81 3.32 -15.35 4.60
C GLU A 81 3.53 -16.72 5.29
N SER A 82 3.23 -16.73 6.59
CA SER A 82 3.19 -17.88 7.48
C SER A 82 1.88 -17.88 8.28
N GLU A 83 1.52 -19.03 8.87
CA GLU A 83 0.35 -19.14 9.75
C GLU A 83 0.39 -18.14 10.92
N ALA A 84 1.58 -17.91 11.49
CA ALA A 84 1.76 -16.94 12.56
C ALA A 84 1.51 -15.49 12.07
N SER A 85 2.08 -15.11 10.92
CA SER A 85 1.86 -13.76 10.36
C SER A 85 0.41 -13.55 9.93
N TRP A 86 -0.24 -14.59 9.41
CA TRP A 86 -1.65 -14.58 9.06
C TRP A 86 -2.52 -14.40 10.32
N GLY A 87 -2.26 -15.20 11.37
CA GLY A 87 -2.98 -15.10 12.64
C GLY A 87 -2.84 -13.71 13.27
N ARG A 88 -1.65 -13.10 13.20
CA ARG A 88 -1.45 -11.71 13.64
C ARG A 88 -2.28 -10.73 12.82
N ALA A 89 -2.30 -10.84 11.50
CA ALA A 89 -3.07 -9.94 10.64
C ALA A 89 -4.57 -9.99 10.93
N VAL A 90 -5.09 -11.18 11.24
CA VAL A 90 -6.48 -11.37 11.67
C VAL A 90 -6.73 -10.73 13.05
N ILE A 91 -5.86 -10.97 14.03
CA ILE A 91 -5.99 -10.41 15.39
C ILE A 91 -5.91 -8.88 15.38
N GLU A 92 -4.97 -8.32 14.63
CA GLU A 92 -4.79 -6.87 14.50
C GLU A 92 -5.79 -6.24 13.51
N ASN A 93 -6.59 -7.06 12.83
CA ASN A 93 -7.51 -6.67 11.77
C ASN A 93 -6.88 -5.78 10.69
N ARG A 94 -5.62 -6.05 10.33
CA ARG A 94 -4.87 -5.29 9.30
C ARG A 94 -3.68 -6.07 8.77
N ARG A 95 -3.24 -5.72 7.56
CA ARG A 95 -1.94 -6.08 6.99
C ARG A 95 -1.13 -4.83 6.73
N VAL A 96 0.19 -4.98 6.83
CA VAL A 96 1.15 -3.91 6.54
C VAL A 96 2.24 -4.46 5.63
N ALA A 97 2.52 -3.77 4.54
CA ALA A 97 3.73 -4.00 3.75
C ALA A 97 4.51 -2.70 3.61
N THR A 98 5.83 -2.81 3.67
CA THR A 98 6.74 -1.68 3.65
C THR A 98 7.89 -1.91 2.69
N THR A 99 8.50 -0.82 2.26
CA THR A 99 9.80 -0.77 1.59
C THR A 99 10.63 0.35 2.20
N VAL A 100 11.94 0.20 2.17
CA VAL A 100 12.87 1.23 2.65
C VAL A 100 13.36 2.03 1.45
N LEU A 101 13.18 3.34 1.52
CA LEU A 101 13.84 4.28 0.62
C LEU A 101 15.15 4.73 1.27
N PRO A 102 16.29 4.64 0.56
CA PRO A 102 17.59 4.95 1.14
C PRO A 102 17.72 6.43 1.53
N SER A 103 16.95 7.31 0.89
CA SER A 103 16.86 8.71 1.25
C SER A 103 15.60 9.34 0.68
N LEU A 104 14.97 10.22 1.46
CA LEU A 104 13.98 11.20 1.02
C LEU A 104 14.49 12.59 1.39
N ALA A 105 14.26 13.59 0.55
CA ALA A 105 14.64 14.97 0.87
C ALA A 105 13.68 15.58 1.91
N ALA A 106 14.07 16.68 2.53
CA ALA A 106 13.12 17.51 3.25
C ALA A 106 12.34 18.37 2.22
N GLY A 107 11.04 18.54 2.43
CA GLY A 107 10.17 19.36 1.58
C GLY A 107 8.86 18.70 1.22
N ARG A 108 8.21 19.24 0.18
CA ARG A 108 6.97 18.70 -0.38
C ARG A 108 7.26 17.47 -1.22
N HIS A 109 6.51 16.41 -0.99
CA HIS A 109 6.54 15.19 -1.78
C HIS A 109 5.13 14.75 -2.15
N ARG A 110 5.05 13.99 -3.23
CA ARG A 110 3.84 13.32 -3.66
C ARG A 110 3.96 11.83 -3.46
N LEU A 111 3.11 11.24 -2.62
CA LEU A 111 3.00 9.79 -2.51
C LEU A 111 1.86 9.33 -3.43
N THR A 112 2.15 8.43 -4.36
CA THR A 112 1.15 7.89 -5.26
C THR A 112 0.90 6.42 -4.93
N LEU A 113 -0.33 6.09 -4.56
CA LEU A 113 -0.82 4.74 -4.39
C LEU A 113 -1.47 4.26 -5.68
N TRP A 114 -0.88 3.24 -6.30
CA TRP A 114 -1.35 2.68 -7.56
C TRP A 114 -2.16 1.41 -7.34
N LEU A 115 -3.24 1.29 -8.11
CA LEU A 115 -3.99 0.05 -8.22
C LEU A 115 -3.16 -1.03 -8.92
N VAL A 116 -3.09 -2.22 -8.33
CA VAL A 116 -2.49 -3.42 -8.93
C VAL A 116 -3.47 -4.57 -8.90
N ASP A 117 -3.81 -5.05 -7.69
CA ASP A 117 -4.79 -6.12 -7.47
C ASP A 117 -6.12 -5.51 -6.94
N PRO A 118 -7.21 -5.46 -7.74
CA PRO A 118 -8.47 -4.79 -7.39
C PRO A 118 -9.24 -5.24 -6.13
N GLU A 119 -8.87 -6.37 -5.55
CA GLU A 119 -9.42 -6.94 -4.32
C GLU A 119 -8.76 -6.38 -3.05
N VAL A 120 -7.70 -5.58 -3.18
CA VAL A 120 -7.08 -4.92 -2.02
C VAL A 120 -7.98 -3.80 -1.49
N VAL A 121 -8.22 -3.85 -0.18
CA VAL A 121 -8.91 -2.78 0.57
C VAL A 121 -7.86 -1.98 1.33
N VAL A 122 -7.58 -0.76 0.91
CA VAL A 122 -6.56 0.09 1.52
C VAL A 122 -7.15 0.94 2.64
N GLU A 123 -6.50 0.96 3.79
CA GLU A 123 -6.85 1.80 4.94
C GLU A 123 -6.01 3.09 4.94
N GLY A 124 -4.74 3.00 4.57
CA GLY A 124 -3.87 4.17 4.46
C GLY A 124 -2.48 3.88 3.92
N VAL A 125 -1.69 4.95 3.79
CA VAL A 125 -0.27 4.93 3.42
C VAL A 125 0.53 5.47 4.62
N THR A 126 1.67 4.86 4.90
CA THR A 126 2.58 5.29 5.99
C THR A 126 3.90 5.78 5.42
N LEU A 127 4.45 6.81 6.05
CA LEU A 127 5.77 7.35 5.75
C LEU A 127 6.46 7.68 7.07
N ASP A 128 7.46 6.89 7.43
CA ASP A 128 8.12 6.95 8.73
C ASP A 128 9.64 7.12 8.54
N PRO A 129 10.35 7.84 9.42
CA PRO A 129 11.81 7.78 9.45
C PRO A 129 12.27 6.33 9.68
N THR A 130 13.34 5.91 9.02
CA THR A 130 13.94 4.62 9.34
C THR A 130 14.73 4.75 10.66
N GLY A 131 14.16 4.28 11.77
CA GLY A 131 14.78 4.28 13.10
C GLY A 131 13.85 4.71 14.20
#